data_AF-A0A7V9IWC4-F1
#
_entry.id   AF-A0A7V9IWC4-F1
#
_cell.length_a   1.000
_cell.length_b   1.000
_cell.length_c   1.000
_cell.angle_alpha   90.00
_cell.angle_beta   90.00
_cell.angle_gamma   90.00
#
_symmetry.space_group_name_H-M   'P 1'
#
loop_
_entity.id
_entity.type
_entity.pdbx_description
1 polymer ?
#
loop_
_entity_poly.entity_id
_entity_poly.type
_entity_poly.pdbx_seq_one_letter_code
_entity_poly.pdbx_strand_id
1 'polypeptide(L)' 'MLTDDPGTGTVSAGPDLGRDEIPREDVAAVLHSVLRADNTIGKTFVLVTGDTPIGEAIAAI' A
#
# COMPACT_ATOMS: atom_id res chain seq x y z
N MET A 1 -10.62 -0.64 7.15
CA MET A 1 -10.43 -0.05 8.49
C MET A 1 -8.95 0.15 8.74
N LEU A 2 -8.54 1.27 9.35
CA LEU A 2 -7.13 1.48 9.67
C LEU A 2 -6.87 0.94 11.09
N THR A 3 -6.00 -0.06 11.23
CA THR A 3 -5.80 -0.81 12.49
C THR A 3 -4.42 -0.56 13.11
N ASP A 4 -4.27 -0.92 14.39
CA ASP A 4 -3.01 -0.84 15.16
C ASP A 4 -2.33 -2.21 15.30
N ASP A 5 -2.72 -3.17 14.46
CA ASP A 5 -2.06 -4.46 14.40
C ASP A 5 -0.63 -4.32 13.83
N PRO A 6 0.26 -5.31 14.08
CA PRO A 6 1.56 -5.35 13.41
C PRO A 6 1.41 -5.42 11.89
N GLY A 7 2.34 -4.79 11.18
CA GLY A 7 2.40 -4.84 9.72
C GLY A 7 2.64 -6.26 9.18
N THR A 8 2.05 -6.56 8.02
CA THR A 8 2.23 -7.83 7.31
C THR A 8 3.36 -7.76 6.29
N GLY A 9 3.75 -6.56 5.85
CA GLY A 9 4.72 -6.35 4.77
C GLY A 9 4.17 -6.61 3.37
N THR A 10 2.88 -6.93 3.25
CA THR A 10 2.19 -7.21 1.99
C THR A 10 0.88 -6.44 1.87
N VAL A 11 0.60 -5.93 0.68
CA VAL A 11 -0.56 -5.08 0.38
C VAL A 11 -1.13 -5.38 -1.00
N SER A 12 -2.34 -4.92 -1.24
CA SER A 12 -2.88 -4.73 -2.58
C SER A 12 -3.01 -3.23 -2.84
N ALA A 13 -2.53 -2.76 -3.99
CA ALA A 13 -2.57 -1.35 -4.37
C ALA A 13 -3.03 -1.19 -5.83
N GLY A 14 -4.01 -0.32 -6.09
CA GLY A 14 -4.61 -0.19 -7.42
C GLY A 14 -5.79 0.78 -7.48
N PRO A 15 -6.36 1.08 -8.66
CA PRO A 15 -7.36 2.14 -8.83
C PRO A 15 -8.72 1.84 -8.18
N ASP A 16 -9.09 0.57 -8.05
CA ASP A 16 -10.33 0.13 -7.40
C ASP A 16 -10.12 -1.22 -6.71
N LEU A 17 -10.11 -1.23 -5.38
CA LEU A 17 -9.95 -2.42 -4.54
C LEU A 17 -11.06 -2.54 -3.47
N GLY A 18 -12.11 -1.72 -3.58
CA GLY A 18 -13.12 -1.63 -2.53
C GLY A 18 -12.57 -1.11 -1.20
N ARG A 19 -13.13 -1.60 -0.09
CA ARG A 19 -12.69 -1.23 1.27
C ARG A 19 -12.37 -2.48 2.05
N ASP A 20 -11.18 -2.51 2.63
CA ASP A 20 -10.77 -3.53 3.59
C ASP A 20 -9.97 -2.92 4.74
N GLU A 21 -9.55 -3.73 5.69
CA GLU A 21 -8.59 -3.37 6.71
C GLU A 21 -7.16 -3.22 6.20
N ILE A 22 -6.38 -2.44 6.93
CA ILE A 22 -4.94 -2.28 6.72
C ILE A 22 -4.26 -1.80 8.01
N PRO A 23 -3.16 -2.43 8.46
CA PRO A 23 -2.35 -1.95 9.56
C PRO A 23 -1.69 -0.58 9.27
N ARG A 24 -1.64 0.30 10.27
CA ARG A 24 -0.94 1.60 10.14
C ARG A 24 0.55 1.44 9.81
N GLU A 25 1.17 0.35 10.27
CA GLU A 25 2.57 0.05 9.97
C GLU A 25 2.79 -0.20 8.47
N ASP A 26 1.90 -0.95 7.81
CA ASP A 26 1.98 -1.17 6.36
C ASP A 26 1.70 0.10 5.56
N VAL A 27 0.78 0.95 6.03
CA VAL A 27 0.58 2.29 5.43
C VAL A 27 1.86 3.12 5.54
N ALA A 28 2.53 3.12 6.68
CA ALA A 28 3.79 3.84 6.86
C ALA A 28 4.91 3.30 5.94
N ALA A 29 5.00 1.97 5.79
CA ALA A 29 5.95 1.34 4.88
C ALA A 29 5.66 1.68 3.40
N VAL A 30 4.39 1.72 3.00
CA VAL A 30 3.97 2.18 1.67
C VAL A 30 4.32 3.64 1.46
N LEU A 31 4.01 4.53 2.41
CA LEU A 31 4.37 5.95 2.35
C LEU A 31 5.89 6.14 2.19
N HIS A 32 6.70 5.33 2.88
CA HIS A 32 8.15 5.35 2.70
C HIS A 32 8.58 4.85 1.31
N SER A 33 7.89 3.85 0.75
CA SER A 33 8.17 3.29 -0.58
C SER A 33 7.87 4.29 -1.69
N VAL A 34 6.71 4.97 -1.66
CA VAL A 34 6.30 5.93 -2.70
C VAL A 34 7.22 7.14 -2.82
N LEU A 35 7.92 7.53 -1.75
CA LEU A 35 8.92 8.59 -1.78
C LEU A 35 10.10 8.30 -2.72
N ARG A 36 10.30 7.04 -3.11
CA ARG A 36 11.37 6.61 -4.03
C ARG A 36 10.85 6.06 -5.36
N ALA A 37 9.54 6.15 -5.62
CA ALA A 37 8.89 5.51 -6.75
C ALA A 37 8.26 6.56 -7.68
N ASP A 38 9.04 7.07 -8.65
CA ASP A 38 8.61 8.12 -9.58
C ASP A 38 7.35 7.74 -10.39
N ASN A 39 7.10 6.44 -10.61
CA ASN A 39 5.88 5.94 -11.28
C ASN A 39 4.59 6.32 -10.54
N THR A 40 4.68 6.65 -9.24
CA THR A 40 3.54 7.05 -8.41
C THR A 40 3.22 8.54 -8.49
N ILE A 41 4.04 9.35 -9.17
CA ILE A 41 3.83 10.81 -9.28
C ILE A 41 2.53 11.09 -10.04
N GLY A 42 1.64 11.88 -9.41
CA GLY A 42 0.36 12.25 -9.99
C GLY A 42 -0.65 11.10 -10.04
N LYS A 43 -0.40 9.99 -9.35
CA LYS A 43 -1.31 8.85 -9.25
C LYS A 43 -2.14 8.90 -7.98
N THR A 44 -3.37 8.42 -8.10
CA THR A 44 -4.25 8.12 -6.97
C THR A 44 -4.60 6.64 -7.05
N PHE A 45 -4.41 5.92 -5.95
CA PHE A 45 -4.73 4.50 -5.85
C PHE A 45 -5.29 4.18 -4.46
N VAL A 46 -6.08 3.12 -4.40
CA VAL A 46 -6.58 2.49 -3.18
C VAL A 46 -5.52 1.55 -2.64
N LEU A 47 -5.43 1.47 -1.32
CA LEU A 47 -4.51 0.60 -0.60
C LEU A 47 -5.27 -0.18 0.47
N VAL A 48 -5.12 -1.51 0.49
CA VAL A 48 -5.72 -2.45 1.46
C VAL A 48 -4.73 -3.58 1.78
N THR A 49 -4.97 -4.35 2.84
CA THR A 49 -4.25 -5.61 3.09
C THR A 49 -4.32 -6.53 1.87
N GLY A 50 -3.22 -7.23 1.58
CA GLY A 50 -3.14 -8.16 0.46
C GLY A 50 -1.89 -9.01 0.51
N ASP A 51 -1.57 -9.67 -0.60
CA ASP A 51 -0.54 -10.72 -0.65
C ASP A 51 0.72 -10.30 -1.43
N THR A 52 0.77 -9.08 -1.97
CA THR A 52 1.91 -8.59 -2.76
C THR A 52 2.89 -7.84 -1.87
N PRO A 53 4.20 -8.13 -1.90
CA PRO A 53 5.19 -7.34 -1.16
C PRO A 53 5.09 -5.85 -1.48
N ILE A 54 5.18 -4.99 -0.46
CA ILE A 54 4.97 -3.54 -0.60
C ILE A 54 5.82 -2.93 -1.72
N GLY A 55 7.09 -3.32 -1.85
CA GLY A 55 7.95 -2.82 -2.92
C GLY A 55 7.45 -3.19 -4.32
N GLU A 56 6.97 -4.41 -4.50
CA GLU A 56 6.43 -4.90 -5.78
C GLU A 56 5.10 -4.23 -6.10
N ALA A 57 4.21 -4.12 -5.12
CA ALA A 57 2.92 -3.44 -5.28
C ALA A 57 3.10 -1.98 -5.73
N ILE A 58 4.05 -1.26 -5.12
CA ILE A 58 4.31 0.15 -5.46
C ILE A 58 5.03 0.29 -6.80
N ALA A 59 5.91 -0.63 -7.17
CA ALA A 59 6.53 -0.66 -8.50
C ALA A 59 5.51 -0.90 -9.64
N ALA A 60 4.34 -1.47 -9.33
CA ALA A 60 3.28 -1.78 -10.29
C ALA A 60 2.16 -0.71 -10.40
N ILE A 61 2.26 0.40 -9.64
CA ILE A 61 1.34 1.56 -9.71
C ILE A 61 1.56 2.37 -10.99
#